data_AF-A0A842RC49-F1
#
_entry.id   AF-A0A842RC49-F1
#
_cell.length_a   1.000
_cell.length_b   1.000
_cell.length_c   1.000
_cell.angle_alpha   90.00
_cell.angle_beta   90.00
_cell.angle_gamma   90.00
#
_symmetry.space_group_name_H-M   'P 1'
#
loop_
_entity.id
_entity.type
_entity.pdbx_description
1 polymer ?
#
loop_
_entity_poly.entity_id
_entity_poly.type
_entity_poly.pdbx_seq_one_letter_code
_entity_poly.pdbx_strand_id
1 'polypeptide(L)'
;MLNDKQTTLQDLLPKLKRLRDLVKADEKLTDTSINLLFDVRDVILHIMNSTKSLDHRSTRIIDHLKQRVDSLIDRARRQETRFTPGTQKNIRKQILKNMILYNLIIFSRSWDLKEVFTSIDSNIVFGDIEAIQKHSKTALDHIHIIDNLFSEKENILKDTLTTEELAENLSQNFYQELELAEKAGILKGIVQLEKPKLFGKEKYYDQLGNILLKVVQQSFGLEQQTKPIAVRAIITRLRADYPKVNAELSDVKKALVLLANNGLIILEEDEQGLQWLQLFPSESEASIILSLAKSKGYITLEEIVIETGWSQKKTSAELDKFVKAGCAVMDSSYADGTKYYFPGLTDQEES
;
A
#
# COMPACT_ATOMS: atom_id res chain seq x y z
N MET A 1 8.65 -2.39 -11.23
CA MET A 1 9.39 -1.89 -10.07
C MET A 1 8.48 -1.50 -8.90
N LEU A 2 7.67 -0.43 -8.97
CA LEU A 2 6.73 -0.12 -7.86
C LEU A 2 5.75 -1.28 -7.58
N ASN A 3 5.34 -1.98 -8.64
CA ASN A 3 4.48 -3.16 -8.57
C ASN A 3 5.14 -4.33 -7.83
N ASP A 4 6.43 -4.59 -8.06
CA ASP A 4 7.13 -5.77 -7.51
C ASP A 4 7.31 -5.65 -5.99
N LYS A 5 7.63 -4.45 -5.52
CA LYS A 5 7.71 -4.12 -4.09
C LYS A 5 6.35 -4.30 -3.39
N GLN A 6 5.28 -3.84 -4.03
CA GLN A 6 3.93 -3.92 -3.50
C GLN A 6 3.43 -5.37 -3.46
N THR A 7 3.61 -6.14 -4.52
CA THR A 7 3.28 -7.57 -4.57
C THR A 7 4.07 -8.35 -3.52
N THR A 8 5.38 -8.10 -3.40
CA THR A 8 6.20 -8.74 -2.36
C THR A 8 5.67 -8.41 -0.96
N LEU A 9 5.31 -7.15 -0.69
CA LEU A 9 4.72 -6.76 0.61
C LEU A 9 3.40 -7.45 0.90
N GLN A 10 2.54 -7.64 -0.10
CA GLN A 10 1.28 -8.36 0.03
C GLN A 10 1.53 -9.84 0.37
N ASP A 11 2.49 -10.48 -0.31
CA ASP A 11 2.89 -11.87 -0.04
C ASP A 11 3.52 -12.07 1.35
N LEU A 12 4.15 -11.02 1.88
CA LEU A 12 4.72 -11.02 3.23
C LEU A 12 3.65 -10.85 4.31
N LEU A 13 2.45 -10.36 3.96
CA LEU A 13 1.39 -9.98 4.89
C LEU A 13 0.05 -10.68 4.61
N PRO A 14 -0.06 -11.99 4.90
CA PRO A 14 -1.34 -12.69 4.81
C PRO A 14 -2.34 -12.12 5.84
N LYS A 15 -3.64 -12.43 5.72
CA LYS A 15 -4.68 -11.94 6.66
C LYS A 15 -4.34 -12.23 8.13
N LEU A 16 -3.85 -11.23 8.87
CA LEU A 16 -3.33 -11.38 10.24
C LEU A 16 -4.43 -11.29 11.32
N LYS A 17 -5.19 -12.37 11.51
CA LYS A 17 -6.24 -12.41 12.56
C LYS A 17 -5.72 -12.95 13.89
N ARG A 18 -4.88 -13.99 13.86
CA ARG A 18 -4.43 -14.73 15.04
C ARG A 18 -3.02 -14.30 15.46
N LEU A 19 -2.69 -14.51 16.73
CA LEU A 19 -1.37 -14.19 17.27
C LEU A 19 -0.24 -14.93 16.53
N ARG A 20 -0.46 -16.20 16.19
CA ARG A 20 0.50 -17.01 15.43
C ARG A 20 0.76 -16.43 14.03
N ASP A 21 -0.25 -15.86 13.40
CA ASP A 21 -0.12 -15.27 12.07
C ASP A 21 0.76 -14.01 12.15
N LEU A 22 0.55 -13.19 13.19
CA LEU A 22 1.37 -12.00 13.45
C LEU A 22 2.85 -12.36 13.69
N VAL A 23 3.13 -13.40 14.49
CA VAL A 23 4.52 -13.86 14.73
C VAL A 23 5.18 -14.27 13.41
N LYS A 24 4.50 -15.07 12.59
CA LYS A 24 5.04 -15.51 11.29
C LYS A 24 5.29 -14.35 10.33
N ALA A 25 4.39 -13.37 10.30
CA ALA A 25 4.56 -12.19 9.46
C ALA A 25 5.75 -11.34 9.92
N ASP A 26 5.91 -11.16 11.23
CA ASP A 26 7.05 -10.45 11.83
C ASP A 26 8.39 -11.13 11.48
N GLU A 27 8.47 -12.45 11.63
CA GLU A 27 9.63 -13.28 11.25
C GLU A 27 9.94 -13.13 9.75
N LYS A 28 8.94 -13.35 8.89
CA LYS A 28 9.11 -13.30 7.43
C LYS A 28 9.56 -11.91 6.94
N LEU A 29 8.99 -10.83 7.48
CA LEU A 29 9.41 -9.45 7.17
C LEU A 29 10.84 -9.18 7.63
N THR A 30 11.21 -9.65 8.82
CA THR A 30 12.55 -9.49 9.38
C THR A 30 13.59 -10.20 8.51
N ASP A 31 13.36 -11.47 8.20
CA ASP A 31 14.25 -12.29 7.36
C ASP A 31 14.39 -11.69 5.95
N THR A 32 13.28 -11.24 5.37
CA THR A 32 13.33 -10.64 4.03
C THR A 32 14.08 -9.31 4.04
N SER A 33 13.91 -8.49 5.09
CA SER A 33 14.68 -7.24 5.24
C SER A 33 16.18 -7.52 5.39
N ILE A 34 16.55 -8.56 6.16
CA ILE A 34 17.95 -8.99 6.31
C ILE A 34 18.52 -9.42 4.96
N ASN A 35 17.79 -10.22 4.19
CA ASN A 35 18.22 -10.67 2.87
C ASN A 35 18.40 -9.50 1.89
N LEU A 36 17.50 -8.50 1.90
CA LEU A 36 17.68 -7.29 1.09
C LEU A 36 18.94 -6.51 1.48
N LEU A 37 19.27 -6.42 2.76
CA LEU A 37 20.52 -5.79 3.20
C LEU A 37 21.75 -6.60 2.77
N PHE A 38 21.66 -7.93 2.72
CA PHE A 38 22.71 -8.76 2.13
C PHE A 38 22.87 -8.52 0.62
N ASP A 39 21.77 -8.44 -0.13
CA ASP A 39 21.82 -8.10 -1.55
C ASP A 39 22.50 -6.73 -1.77
N VAL A 40 22.16 -5.72 -0.94
CA VAL A 40 22.82 -4.41 -0.96
C VAL A 40 24.32 -4.55 -0.75
N ARG A 41 24.75 -5.32 0.25
CA ARG A 41 26.15 -5.57 0.55
C ARG A 41 26.87 -6.23 -0.62
N ASP A 42 26.23 -7.20 -1.27
CA ASP A 42 26.80 -7.91 -2.42
C ASP A 42 26.99 -6.98 -3.62
N VAL A 43 26.03 -6.08 -3.88
CA VAL A 43 26.19 -5.02 -4.90
C VAL A 43 27.36 -4.10 -4.55
N ILE A 44 27.51 -3.69 -3.28
CA ILE A 44 28.65 -2.87 -2.85
C ILE A 44 29.98 -3.60 -3.05
N LEU A 45 30.06 -4.88 -2.72
CA LEU A 45 31.26 -5.68 -2.95
C LEU A 45 31.57 -5.82 -4.44
N HIS A 46 30.54 -5.98 -5.29
CA HIS A 46 30.71 -5.97 -6.74
C HIS A 46 31.30 -4.64 -7.22
N ILE A 47 30.71 -3.52 -6.80
CA ILE A 47 31.21 -2.17 -7.06
C ILE A 47 32.69 -2.09 -6.69
N MET A 48 33.05 -2.40 -5.44
CA MET A 48 34.44 -2.29 -4.96
C MET A 48 35.46 -3.10 -5.78
N ASN A 49 35.05 -4.24 -6.35
CA ASN A 49 35.91 -5.08 -7.19
C ASN A 49 36.06 -4.52 -8.61
N SER A 50 35.03 -3.84 -9.11
CA SER A 50 34.99 -3.23 -10.46
C SER A 50 35.73 -1.89 -10.51
N THR A 51 35.99 -1.25 -9.37
CA THR A 51 36.41 0.16 -9.28
C THR A 51 37.90 0.45 -9.44
N LYS A 52 38.65 -0.35 -10.23
CA LYS A 52 40.06 -0.03 -10.55
C LYS A 52 40.25 1.35 -11.21
N SER A 53 39.17 1.98 -11.68
CA SER A 53 39.13 3.28 -12.34
C SER A 53 38.50 4.43 -11.52
N LEU A 54 37.97 4.20 -10.32
CA LEU A 54 37.39 5.29 -9.52
C LEU A 54 38.46 6.18 -8.89
N ASP A 55 38.12 7.45 -8.69
CA ASP A 55 38.95 8.35 -7.89
C ASP A 55 38.95 7.94 -6.40
N HIS A 56 39.99 8.38 -5.68
CA HIS A 56 40.14 8.07 -4.26
C HIS A 56 38.91 8.48 -3.42
N ARG A 57 38.26 9.59 -3.79
CA ARG A 57 37.11 10.13 -3.07
C ARG A 57 35.91 9.19 -3.15
N SER A 58 35.62 8.67 -4.34
CA SER A 58 34.51 7.76 -4.59
C SER A 58 34.72 6.44 -3.87
N THR A 59 35.93 5.88 -3.90
CA THR A 59 36.30 4.68 -3.13
C THR A 59 36.03 4.86 -1.63
N ARG A 60 36.44 5.99 -1.04
CA ARG A 60 36.18 6.27 0.39
C ARG A 60 34.68 6.34 0.72
N ILE A 61 33.86 6.89 -0.18
CA ILE A 61 32.41 6.96 0.01
C ILE A 61 31.81 5.56 -0.01
N ILE A 62 32.19 4.72 -0.98
CA ILE A 62 31.71 3.33 -1.07
C ILE A 62 32.14 2.51 0.14
N ASP A 63 33.39 2.65 0.61
CA ASP A 63 33.87 2.00 1.84
C ASP A 63 33.04 2.39 3.07
N HIS A 64 32.73 3.69 3.21
CA HIS A 64 31.90 4.17 4.30
C HIS A 64 30.48 3.60 4.23
N LEU A 65 29.87 3.62 3.04
CA LEU A 65 28.55 3.03 2.79
C LEU A 65 28.53 1.54 3.14
N LYS A 66 29.57 0.78 2.76
CA LYS A 66 29.70 -0.63 3.13
C LYS A 66 29.68 -0.83 4.64
N GLN A 67 30.51 -0.08 5.38
CA GLN A 67 30.58 -0.17 6.84
C GLN A 67 29.22 0.12 7.49
N ARG A 68 28.47 1.10 6.96
CA ARG A 68 27.13 1.43 7.44
C ARG A 68 26.13 0.31 7.16
N VAL A 69 26.15 -0.29 5.96
CA VAL A 69 25.29 -1.44 5.63
C VAL A 69 25.63 -2.66 6.47
N ASP A 70 26.92 -2.97 6.67
CA ASP A 70 27.36 -4.05 7.57
C ASP A 70 26.80 -3.84 9.00
N SER A 71 26.83 -2.60 9.50
CA SER A 71 26.23 -2.25 10.78
C SER A 71 24.71 -2.46 10.82
N LEU A 72 23.98 -2.14 9.75
CA LEU A 72 22.54 -2.39 9.66
C LEU A 72 22.22 -3.89 9.68
N ILE A 73 23.01 -4.70 8.96
CA ILE A 73 22.87 -6.17 8.96
C ILE A 73 23.06 -6.74 10.37
N ASP A 74 24.12 -6.30 11.06
CA ASP A 74 24.41 -6.75 12.42
C ASP A 74 23.31 -6.35 13.40
N ARG A 75 22.73 -5.15 13.25
CA ARG A 75 21.58 -4.71 14.05
C ARG A 75 20.34 -5.54 13.72
N ALA A 76 20.01 -5.72 12.45
CA ALA A 76 18.83 -6.46 12.00
C ALA A 76 18.81 -7.89 12.54
N ARG A 77 19.96 -8.59 12.52
CA ARG A 77 20.12 -9.94 13.08
C ARG A 77 19.87 -10.04 14.59
N ARG A 78 19.91 -8.93 15.32
CA ARG A 78 19.67 -8.89 16.77
C ARG A 78 18.22 -8.53 17.12
N GLN A 79 17.38 -8.20 16.13
CA GLN A 79 16.00 -7.73 16.33
C GLN A 79 14.98 -8.85 16.64
N GLU A 80 15.37 -9.93 17.32
CA GLU A 80 14.44 -11.01 17.67
C GLU A 80 13.36 -10.52 18.64
N THR A 81 12.09 -10.70 18.25
CA THR A 81 10.96 -10.39 19.12
C THR A 81 10.87 -11.41 20.25
N ARG A 82 11.27 -11.02 21.46
CA ARG A 82 11.19 -11.86 22.66
C ARG A 82 10.19 -11.27 23.66
N PHE A 83 9.20 -12.07 24.07
CA PHE A 83 8.25 -11.69 25.11
C PHE A 83 8.69 -12.17 26.48
N THR A 84 8.52 -11.32 27.49
CA THR A 84 8.67 -11.73 28.89
C THR A 84 7.68 -12.84 29.22
N PRO A 85 8.09 -13.88 29.97
CA PRO A 85 7.16 -14.87 30.51
C PRO A 85 6.01 -14.18 31.27
N GLY A 86 4.77 -14.61 31.01
CA GLY A 86 3.59 -14.03 31.65
C GLY A 86 2.98 -12.79 30.99
N THR A 87 3.59 -12.20 29.94
CA THR A 87 2.96 -11.09 29.20
C THR A 87 1.59 -11.50 28.66
N GLN A 88 0.57 -10.69 28.94
CA GLN A 88 -0.81 -10.97 28.52
C GLN A 88 -0.95 -11.05 26.99
N LYS A 89 -1.88 -11.89 26.51
CA LYS A 89 -2.05 -12.20 25.09
C LYS A 89 -2.40 -10.97 24.23
N ASN A 90 -3.24 -10.08 24.75
CA ASN A 90 -3.59 -8.81 24.10
C ASN A 90 -2.38 -7.88 23.97
N ILE A 91 -1.58 -7.74 25.02
CA ILE A 91 -0.34 -6.94 25.02
C ILE A 91 0.65 -7.51 24.00
N ARG A 92 0.85 -8.84 23.97
CA ARG A 92 1.69 -9.48 22.93
C ARG A 92 1.20 -9.17 21.51
N LYS A 93 -0.12 -9.19 21.31
CA LYS A 93 -0.74 -8.88 20.02
C LYS A 93 -0.45 -7.44 19.59
N GLN A 94 -0.57 -6.48 20.52
CA GLN A 94 -0.28 -5.07 20.27
C GLN A 94 1.20 -4.85 19.95
N ILE A 95 2.11 -5.40 20.77
CA ILE A 95 3.56 -5.33 20.52
C ILE A 95 3.89 -5.89 19.14
N LEU A 96 3.35 -7.06 18.76
CA LEU A 96 3.60 -7.64 17.44
C LEU A 96 3.09 -6.75 16.30
N LYS A 97 1.88 -6.20 16.43
CA LYS A 97 1.37 -5.26 15.43
C LYS A 97 2.32 -4.08 15.25
N ASN A 98 2.79 -3.50 16.36
CA ASN A 98 3.74 -2.39 16.34
C ASN A 98 5.07 -2.80 15.68
N MET A 99 5.62 -3.98 16.02
CA MET A 99 6.84 -4.53 15.40
C MET A 99 6.68 -4.71 13.89
N ILE A 100 5.53 -5.23 13.45
CA ILE A 100 5.22 -5.40 12.04
C ILE A 100 5.19 -4.06 11.31
N LEU A 101 4.72 -2.97 11.92
CA LEU A 101 4.75 -1.63 11.29
C LEU A 101 6.18 -1.20 10.99
N TYR A 102 7.06 -1.28 11.99
CA TYR A 102 8.46 -0.93 11.80
C TYR A 102 9.12 -1.84 10.77
N ASN A 103 8.91 -3.15 10.88
CA ASN A 103 9.49 -4.13 9.96
C ASN A 103 9.01 -3.94 8.52
N LEU A 104 7.76 -3.51 8.32
CA LEU A 104 7.24 -3.16 7.02
C LEU A 104 7.92 -1.90 6.45
N ILE A 105 8.11 -0.86 7.25
CA ILE A 105 8.81 0.35 6.82
C ILE A 105 10.30 0.06 6.56
N ILE A 106 10.95 -0.72 7.42
CA ILE A 106 12.34 -1.16 7.27
C ILE A 106 12.51 -1.98 5.98
N PHE A 107 11.59 -2.90 5.69
CA PHE A 107 11.56 -3.63 4.42
C PHE A 107 11.48 -2.64 3.25
N SER A 108 10.52 -1.70 3.30
CA SER A 108 10.30 -0.70 2.27
C SER A 108 11.58 0.09 1.96
N ARG A 109 12.28 0.55 3.00
CA ARG A 109 13.50 1.34 2.85
C ARG A 109 14.71 0.50 2.47
N SER A 110 14.79 -0.76 2.89
CA SER A 110 15.85 -1.68 2.46
C SER A 110 15.73 -2.00 0.97
N TRP A 111 14.51 -2.09 0.45
CA TRP A 111 14.26 -2.22 -0.98
C TRP A 111 14.73 -0.97 -1.75
N ASP A 112 14.31 0.23 -1.32
CA ASP A 112 14.73 1.49 -1.94
C ASP A 112 16.27 1.60 -1.94
N LEU A 113 16.91 1.21 -0.84
CA LEU A 113 18.37 1.20 -0.73
C LEU A 113 19.03 0.29 -1.77
N LYS A 114 18.48 -0.91 -2.00
CA LYS A 114 18.95 -1.84 -3.04
C LYS A 114 18.86 -1.23 -4.43
N GLU A 115 17.75 -0.56 -4.76
CA GLU A 115 17.57 0.11 -6.05
C GLU A 115 18.57 1.26 -6.24
N VAL A 116 18.84 2.02 -5.17
CA VAL A 116 19.86 3.09 -5.18
C VAL A 116 21.26 2.51 -5.44
N PHE A 117 21.64 1.41 -4.78
CA PHE A 117 22.95 0.78 -5.04
C PHE A 117 23.07 0.17 -6.43
N THR A 118 21.99 -0.40 -6.96
CA THR A 118 21.94 -0.87 -8.36
C THR A 118 22.17 0.31 -9.32
N SER A 119 21.61 1.47 -9.01
CA SER A 119 21.82 2.70 -9.77
C SER A 119 23.26 3.22 -9.64
N ILE A 120 23.87 3.15 -8.45
CA ILE A 120 25.29 3.50 -8.26
C ILE A 120 26.18 2.60 -9.12
N ASP A 121 25.97 1.29 -9.07
CA ASP A 121 26.74 0.31 -9.84
C ASP A 121 26.67 0.60 -11.34
N SER A 122 25.47 0.84 -11.86
CA SER A 122 25.27 1.23 -13.26
C SER A 122 26.03 2.51 -13.62
N ASN A 123 25.95 3.56 -12.79
CA ASN A 123 26.64 4.82 -13.06
C ASN A 123 28.17 4.71 -12.98
N ILE A 124 28.69 3.76 -12.20
CA ILE A 124 30.13 3.46 -12.17
C ILE A 124 30.62 2.89 -13.50
N VAL A 125 29.83 2.02 -14.13
CA VAL A 125 30.12 1.50 -15.48
C VAL A 125 30.21 2.63 -16.52
N PHE A 126 29.34 3.64 -16.39
CA PHE A 126 29.31 4.79 -17.32
C PHE A 126 30.23 5.95 -16.92
N GLY A 127 30.86 5.91 -15.74
CA GLY A 127 31.74 6.98 -15.25
C GLY A 127 31.01 8.28 -14.88
N ASP A 128 29.71 8.23 -14.56
CA ASP A 128 28.94 9.42 -14.15
C ASP A 128 29.14 9.73 -12.66
N ILE A 129 30.20 10.49 -12.36
CA ILE A 129 30.61 10.84 -11.00
C ILE A 129 29.53 11.66 -10.27
N GLU A 130 28.83 12.55 -10.97
CA GLU A 130 27.81 13.39 -10.35
C GLU A 130 26.60 12.55 -9.91
N ALA A 131 26.15 11.63 -10.77
CA ALA A 131 25.09 10.68 -10.43
C ALA A 131 25.50 9.77 -9.26
N ILE A 132 26.74 9.28 -9.24
CA ILE A 132 27.26 8.46 -8.13
C ILE A 132 27.20 9.22 -6.81
N GLN A 133 27.63 10.49 -6.78
CA GLN A 133 27.59 11.31 -5.56
C GLN A 133 26.16 11.56 -5.08
N LYS A 134 25.26 11.88 -6.02
CA LYS A 134 23.83 12.09 -5.72
C LYS A 134 23.20 10.83 -5.12
N HIS A 135 23.37 9.68 -5.78
CA HIS A 135 22.82 8.41 -5.30
C HIS A 135 23.48 7.96 -3.99
N SER A 136 24.77 8.22 -3.77
CA SER A 136 25.44 7.94 -2.51
C SER A 136 24.85 8.73 -1.34
N LYS A 137 24.45 9.99 -1.58
CA LYS A 137 23.73 10.80 -0.57
C LYS A 137 22.37 10.19 -0.27
N THR A 138 21.59 9.82 -1.29
CA THR A 138 20.30 9.15 -1.11
C THR A 138 20.44 7.82 -0.36
N ALA A 139 21.49 7.04 -0.63
CA ALA A 139 21.79 5.81 0.10
C ALA A 139 22.05 6.09 1.59
N LEU A 140 22.84 7.13 1.92
CA LEU A 140 23.05 7.54 3.31
C LEU A 140 21.77 7.95 4.02
N ASP A 141 20.88 8.68 3.33
CA ASP A 141 19.59 9.10 3.88
C ASP A 141 18.73 7.87 4.22
N HIS A 142 18.65 6.89 3.32
CA HIS A 142 17.95 5.63 3.58
C HIS A 142 18.57 4.83 4.73
N ILE A 143 19.90 4.72 4.78
CA ILE A 143 20.60 4.03 5.88
C ILE A 143 20.27 4.71 7.21
N HIS A 144 20.30 6.04 7.27
CA HIS A 144 19.98 6.78 8.49
C HIS A 144 18.53 6.54 8.94
N ILE A 145 17.57 6.54 8.01
CA ILE A 145 16.17 6.23 8.30
C ILE A 145 16.04 4.82 8.87
N ILE A 146 16.65 3.82 8.24
CA ILE A 146 16.61 2.42 8.70
C ILE A 146 17.23 2.30 10.11
N ASP A 147 18.36 2.96 10.35
CA ASP A 147 19.06 2.94 11.63
C ASP A 147 18.22 3.56 12.76
N ASN A 148 17.52 4.67 12.48
CA ASN A 148 16.58 5.29 13.40
C ASN A 148 15.40 4.36 13.69
N LEU A 149 14.81 3.76 12.66
CA LEU A 149 13.70 2.81 12.81
C LEU A 149 14.08 1.59 13.66
N PHE A 150 15.30 1.05 13.52
CA PHE A 150 15.77 0.00 14.42
C PHE A 150 15.86 0.46 15.88
N SER A 151 16.34 1.69 16.11
CA SER A 151 16.46 2.26 17.46
C SER A 151 15.08 2.51 18.10
N GLU A 152 14.13 3.03 17.33
CA GLU A 152 12.75 3.23 17.76
C GLU A 152 12.05 1.89 18.02
N LYS A 153 12.27 0.89 17.14
CA LYS A 153 11.73 -0.46 17.28
C LYS A 153 12.14 -1.12 18.59
N GLU A 154 13.41 -1.01 18.98
CA GLU A 154 13.92 -1.53 20.26
C GLU A 154 13.20 -0.94 21.48
N ASN A 155 12.69 0.29 21.37
CA ASN A 155 11.98 0.96 22.46
C ASN A 155 10.52 0.51 22.60
N ILE A 156 9.88 -0.05 21.56
CA ILE A 156 8.48 -0.51 21.62
C ILE A 156 8.28 -1.56 22.71
N LEU A 157 9.26 -2.44 22.96
CA LEU A 157 9.14 -3.47 24.00
C LEU A 157 8.93 -2.89 25.40
N LYS A 158 9.29 -1.60 25.59
CA LYS A 158 9.15 -0.86 26.83
C LYS A 158 7.97 0.12 26.79
N ASP A 159 7.38 0.33 25.63
CA ASP A 159 6.39 1.35 25.38
C ASP A 159 4.96 0.81 25.51
N THR A 160 4.05 1.65 25.96
CA THR A 160 2.62 1.35 26.11
C THR A 160 1.78 1.87 24.94
N LEU A 161 2.40 2.54 23.95
CA LEU A 161 1.71 3.08 22.78
C LEU A 161 0.83 2.05 22.08
N THR A 162 -0.41 2.43 21.84
CA THR A 162 -1.33 1.70 20.96
C THR A 162 -0.79 1.67 19.53
N THR A 163 -1.26 0.69 18.74
CA THR A 163 -0.83 0.57 17.35
C THR A 163 -1.25 1.80 16.52
N GLU A 164 -2.38 2.39 16.88
CA GLU A 164 -2.94 3.58 16.23
C GLU A 164 -2.13 4.85 16.58
N GLU A 165 -1.72 5.02 17.84
CA GLU A 165 -0.84 6.14 18.24
C GLU A 165 0.54 6.03 17.58
N LEU A 166 1.10 4.82 17.52
CA LEU A 166 2.36 4.59 16.82
C LEU A 166 2.23 4.91 15.33
N ALA A 167 1.16 4.46 14.69
CA ALA A 167 0.90 4.75 13.28
C ALA A 167 0.79 6.26 13.03
N GLU A 168 0.18 7.01 13.94
CA GLU A 168 0.11 8.47 13.86
C GLU A 168 1.49 9.12 13.87
N ASN A 169 2.37 8.70 14.78
CA ASN A 169 3.76 9.19 14.84
C ASN A 169 4.54 8.88 13.55
N LEU A 170 4.31 7.70 12.97
CA LEU A 170 4.98 7.27 11.73
C LEU A 170 4.38 7.92 10.47
N SER A 171 3.11 8.35 10.51
CA SER A 171 2.36 8.79 9.33
C SER A 171 2.92 10.02 8.63
N GLN A 172 3.64 10.88 9.37
CA GLN A 172 4.28 12.06 8.80
C GLN A 172 5.33 11.71 7.74
N ASN A 173 6.03 10.58 7.92
CA ASN A 173 7.16 10.20 7.09
C ASN A 173 6.89 8.93 6.25
N PHE A 174 5.90 8.12 6.62
CA PHE A 174 5.70 6.77 6.07
C PHE A 174 4.25 6.46 5.69
N TYR A 175 3.50 7.46 5.22
CA TYR A 175 2.07 7.31 4.92
C TYR A 175 1.76 6.17 3.92
N GLN A 176 2.57 6.04 2.86
CA GLN A 176 2.36 5.00 1.83
C GLN A 176 2.51 3.59 2.41
N GLU A 177 3.55 3.38 3.22
CA GLU A 177 3.77 2.12 3.94
C GLU A 177 2.62 1.80 4.90
N LEU A 178 2.14 2.79 5.64
CA LEU A 178 1.01 2.61 6.55
C LEU A 178 -0.29 2.29 5.81
N GLU A 179 -0.52 2.85 4.63
CA GLU A 179 -1.67 2.50 3.79
C GLU A 179 -1.62 1.02 3.36
N LEU A 180 -0.42 0.49 3.04
CA LEU A 180 -0.24 -0.93 2.74
C LEU A 180 -0.51 -1.81 3.97
N ALA A 181 -0.04 -1.40 5.15
CA ALA A 181 -0.30 -2.12 6.37
C ALA A 181 -1.80 -2.10 6.79
N GLU A 182 -2.52 -1.02 6.46
CA GLU A 182 -3.97 -0.96 6.60
C GLU A 182 -4.69 -1.88 5.61
N LYS A 183 -4.27 -1.92 4.33
CA LYS A 183 -4.78 -2.89 3.34
C LYS A 183 -4.57 -4.34 3.78
N ALA A 184 -3.44 -4.65 4.42
CA ALA A 184 -3.15 -5.97 4.99
C ALA A 184 -3.92 -6.27 6.29
N GLY A 185 -4.71 -5.32 6.82
CA GLY A 185 -5.49 -5.47 8.04
C GLY A 185 -4.66 -5.49 9.34
N ILE A 186 -3.38 -5.09 9.28
CA ILE A 186 -2.54 -4.89 10.47
C ILE A 186 -3.08 -3.70 11.26
N LEU A 187 -3.46 -2.66 10.51
CA LEU A 187 -3.96 -1.37 10.98
C LEU A 187 -5.41 -1.18 10.59
N LYS A 188 -6.08 -0.31 11.35
CA LYS A 188 -7.42 0.19 11.03
C LYS A 188 -7.47 1.68 11.33
N GLY A 189 -8.01 2.47 10.40
CA GLY A 189 -8.38 3.86 10.67
C GLY A 189 -7.21 4.84 10.65
N ILE A 190 -6.14 4.56 9.90
CA ILE A 190 -5.08 5.56 9.65
C ILE A 190 -5.49 6.47 8.50
N VAL A 191 -6.32 5.98 7.57
CA VAL A 191 -6.96 6.85 6.58
C VAL A 191 -7.74 7.95 7.29
N GLN A 192 -7.09 9.10 7.40
CA GLN A 192 -7.72 10.35 7.77
C GLN A 192 -8.22 10.99 6.49
N LEU A 193 -9.49 11.37 6.49
CA LEU A 193 -10.07 12.13 5.41
C LEU A 193 -10.88 13.25 6.03
N GLU A 194 -10.35 14.46 5.93
CA GLU A 194 -11.00 15.68 6.36
C GLU A 194 -11.49 16.47 5.17
N LYS A 195 -12.68 17.03 5.32
CA LYS A 195 -13.27 17.88 4.29
C LYS A 195 -12.50 19.20 4.19
N PRO A 196 -11.91 19.54 3.03
CA PRO A 196 -11.19 20.77 2.88
C PRO A 196 -12.13 21.99 2.99
N LYS A 197 -11.68 23.01 3.72
CA LYS A 197 -12.44 24.26 3.92
C LYS A 197 -12.54 25.06 2.61
N LEU A 198 -11.47 25.09 1.81
CA LEU A 198 -11.32 25.87 0.58
C LEU A 198 -10.62 25.02 -0.50
N PHE A 199 -11.18 25.00 -1.72
CA PHE A 199 -10.73 24.21 -2.88
C PHE A 199 -10.54 22.70 -2.60
N GLY A 200 -10.34 21.87 -3.63
CA GLY A 200 -10.05 20.43 -3.46
C GLY A 200 -11.21 19.53 -2.97
N LYS A 201 -12.46 20.05 -2.94
CA LYS A 201 -13.63 19.27 -2.54
C LYS A 201 -13.90 18.06 -3.43
N GLU A 202 -13.58 18.16 -4.71
CA GLU A 202 -13.71 17.06 -5.68
C GLU A 202 -12.85 15.86 -5.27
N LYS A 203 -11.53 16.07 -5.13
CA LYS A 203 -10.60 15.04 -4.63
C LYS A 203 -11.03 14.43 -3.29
N TYR A 204 -11.60 15.23 -2.39
CA TYR A 204 -12.17 14.73 -1.14
C TYR A 204 -13.33 13.75 -1.39
N TYR A 205 -14.28 14.09 -2.27
CA TYR A 205 -15.41 13.22 -2.56
C TYR A 205 -14.99 11.96 -3.32
N ASP A 206 -13.97 12.04 -4.17
CA ASP A 206 -13.40 10.87 -4.86
C ASP A 206 -12.76 9.92 -3.84
N GLN A 207 -11.95 10.45 -2.92
CA GLN A 207 -11.33 9.69 -1.84
C GLN A 207 -12.39 9.06 -0.91
N LEU A 208 -13.42 9.82 -0.55
CA LEU A 208 -14.52 9.32 0.27
C LEU A 208 -15.29 8.21 -0.47
N GLY A 209 -15.55 8.37 -1.76
CA GLY A 209 -16.18 7.35 -2.62
C GLY A 209 -15.40 6.03 -2.62
N ASN A 210 -14.08 6.12 -2.78
CA ASN A 210 -13.20 4.93 -2.74
C ASN A 210 -13.23 4.23 -1.38
N ILE A 211 -13.23 4.99 -0.27
CA ILE A 211 -13.36 4.40 1.07
C ILE A 211 -14.72 3.72 1.24
N LEU A 212 -15.80 4.35 0.77
CA LEU A 212 -17.15 3.80 0.84
C LEU A 212 -17.28 2.49 0.05
N LEU A 213 -16.72 2.42 -1.15
CA LEU A 213 -16.66 1.16 -1.92
C LEU A 213 -15.93 0.06 -1.16
N LYS A 214 -14.77 0.37 -0.55
CA LYS A 214 -14.03 -0.60 0.29
C LYS A 214 -14.85 -1.07 1.49
N VAL A 215 -15.49 -0.14 2.21
CA VAL A 215 -16.38 -0.47 3.34
C VAL A 215 -17.47 -1.43 2.88
N VAL A 216 -18.09 -1.13 1.74
CA VAL A 216 -19.16 -1.93 1.16
C VAL A 216 -18.65 -3.32 0.77
N GLN A 217 -17.56 -3.41 0.00
CA GLN A 217 -16.97 -4.68 -0.44
C GLN A 217 -16.52 -5.56 0.73
N GLN A 218 -15.79 -5.01 1.70
CA GLN A 218 -15.20 -5.77 2.80
C GLN A 218 -16.23 -6.23 3.83
N SER A 219 -17.26 -5.42 4.08
CA SER A 219 -18.22 -5.68 5.15
C SER A 219 -19.49 -6.37 4.69
N PHE A 220 -19.82 -6.25 3.39
CA PHE A 220 -21.09 -6.72 2.84
C PHE A 220 -20.91 -7.70 1.67
N GLY A 221 -19.73 -7.73 1.01
CA GLY A 221 -19.38 -8.69 -0.06
C GLY A 221 -19.98 -8.36 -1.42
N LEU A 222 -19.23 -8.54 -2.52
CA LEU A 222 -19.70 -8.22 -3.89
C LEU A 222 -20.57 -9.35 -4.50
N GLU A 223 -20.33 -10.61 -4.16
CA GLU A 223 -20.85 -11.76 -4.91
C GLU A 223 -22.11 -12.41 -4.30
N GLN A 224 -22.59 -11.91 -3.17
CA GLN A 224 -23.70 -12.54 -2.42
C GLN A 224 -24.86 -11.61 -2.07
N GLN A 225 -24.82 -10.35 -2.52
CA GLN A 225 -25.81 -9.36 -2.14
C GLN A 225 -26.92 -9.25 -3.17
N THR A 226 -27.93 -10.13 -3.06
CA THR A 226 -29.22 -9.95 -3.74
C THR A 226 -30.09 -8.87 -3.09
N LYS A 227 -29.70 -8.35 -1.92
CA LYS A 227 -30.47 -7.39 -1.14
C LYS A 227 -29.79 -6.03 -1.11
N PRO A 228 -30.54 -4.93 -1.30
CA PRO A 228 -30.01 -3.58 -1.12
C PRO A 228 -29.50 -3.34 0.32
N ILE A 229 -28.40 -2.61 0.43
CA ILE A 229 -27.75 -2.20 1.68
C ILE A 229 -28.26 -0.82 2.08
N ALA A 230 -28.81 -0.69 3.28
CA ALA A 230 -29.19 0.62 3.79
C ALA A 230 -27.96 1.54 3.90
N VAL A 231 -28.04 2.77 3.37
CA VAL A 231 -26.94 3.75 3.45
C VAL A 231 -26.51 4.01 4.90
N ARG A 232 -27.45 3.93 5.85
CA ARG A 232 -27.14 4.04 7.29
C ARG A 232 -26.21 2.92 7.79
N ALA A 233 -26.35 1.70 7.28
CA ALA A 233 -25.46 0.59 7.66
C ALA A 233 -24.03 0.84 7.16
N ILE A 234 -23.89 1.41 5.95
CA ILE A 234 -22.60 1.82 5.38
C ILE A 234 -21.95 2.88 6.26
N ILE A 235 -22.70 3.88 6.71
CA ILE A 235 -22.15 4.94 7.60
C ILE A 235 -21.71 4.38 8.94
N THR A 236 -22.52 3.52 9.55
CA THR A 236 -22.15 2.84 10.80
C THR A 236 -20.85 2.08 10.63
N ARG A 237 -20.69 1.43 9.47
CA ARG A 237 -19.50 0.66 9.16
C ARG A 237 -18.28 1.52 8.85
N LEU A 238 -18.45 2.60 8.09
CA LEU A 238 -17.44 3.61 7.85
C LEU A 238 -16.88 4.16 9.16
N ARG A 239 -17.75 4.53 10.11
CA ARG A 239 -17.32 5.05 11.42
C ARG A 239 -16.59 4.01 12.28
N ALA A 240 -16.96 2.73 12.13
CA ALA A 240 -16.34 1.65 12.89
C ALA A 240 -14.97 1.26 12.31
N ASP A 241 -14.84 1.16 10.99
CA ASP A 241 -13.63 0.71 10.32
C ASP A 241 -12.65 1.86 10.01
N TYR A 242 -13.16 3.10 9.86
CA TYR A 242 -12.40 4.31 9.55
C TYR A 242 -12.78 5.49 10.48
N PRO A 243 -12.51 5.41 11.79
CA PRO A 243 -12.92 6.42 12.77
C PRO A 243 -12.33 7.82 12.52
N LYS A 244 -11.21 7.93 11.79
CA LYS A 244 -10.56 9.20 11.42
C LYS A 244 -11.09 9.81 10.10
N VAL A 245 -12.03 9.15 9.42
CA VAL A 245 -12.75 9.74 8.28
C VAL A 245 -13.91 10.58 8.81
N ASN A 246 -13.69 11.90 8.89
CA ASN A 246 -14.68 12.83 9.40
C ASN A 246 -15.63 13.26 8.29
N ALA A 247 -16.52 12.34 7.91
CA ALA A 247 -17.54 12.57 6.89
C ALA A 247 -18.93 12.70 7.52
N GLU A 248 -19.62 13.80 7.21
CA GLU A 248 -21.03 13.97 7.58
C GLU A 248 -21.93 13.07 6.72
N LEU A 249 -23.18 12.88 7.16
CA LEU A 249 -24.20 12.17 6.38
C LEU A 249 -24.34 12.78 4.97
N SER A 250 -24.31 14.11 4.87
CA SER A 250 -24.40 14.85 3.62
C SER A 250 -23.23 14.53 2.68
N ASP A 251 -22.03 14.37 3.22
CA ASP A 251 -20.82 14.05 2.46
C ASP A 251 -20.83 12.62 1.95
N VAL A 252 -21.23 11.67 2.80
CA VAL A 252 -21.40 10.27 2.40
C VAL A 252 -22.45 10.16 1.29
N LYS A 253 -23.62 10.80 1.46
CA LYS A 253 -24.66 10.81 0.41
C LYS A 253 -24.14 11.37 -0.90
N LYS A 254 -23.41 12.49 -0.85
CA LYS A 254 -22.86 13.10 -2.06
C LYS A 254 -21.84 12.20 -2.76
N ALA A 255 -20.94 11.57 -2.01
CA ALA A 255 -20.00 10.60 -2.56
C ALA A 255 -20.73 9.40 -3.19
N LEU A 256 -21.77 8.86 -2.54
CA LEU A 256 -22.59 7.78 -3.10
C LEU A 256 -23.33 8.22 -4.37
N VAL A 257 -23.87 9.43 -4.42
CA VAL A 257 -24.51 9.96 -5.64
C VAL A 257 -23.50 10.08 -6.78
N LEU A 258 -22.26 10.50 -6.52
CA LEU A 258 -21.21 10.52 -7.54
C LEU A 258 -20.92 9.11 -8.05
N LEU A 259 -20.77 8.13 -7.15
CA LEU A 259 -20.57 6.73 -7.55
C LEU A 259 -21.76 6.21 -8.39
N ALA A 260 -22.99 6.58 -8.03
CA ALA A 260 -24.19 6.17 -8.76
C ALA A 260 -24.29 6.82 -10.14
N ASN A 261 -24.01 8.13 -10.25
CA ASN A 261 -23.99 8.85 -11.52
C ASN A 261 -22.95 8.28 -12.50
N ASN A 262 -21.89 7.69 -11.95
CA ASN A 262 -20.85 7.04 -12.72
C ASN A 262 -21.14 5.55 -13.02
N GLY A 263 -22.31 5.04 -12.63
CA GLY A 263 -22.76 3.68 -12.93
C GLY A 263 -22.10 2.59 -12.08
N LEU A 264 -21.42 2.96 -11.00
CA LEU A 264 -20.68 2.02 -10.15
C LEU A 264 -21.56 1.32 -9.12
N ILE A 265 -22.61 2.01 -8.70
CA ILE A 265 -23.62 1.53 -7.76
C ILE A 265 -25.00 1.99 -8.21
N ILE A 266 -26.04 1.34 -7.72
CA ILE A 266 -27.42 1.86 -7.82
C ILE A 266 -27.78 2.42 -6.45
N LEU A 267 -28.26 3.66 -6.44
CA LEU A 267 -28.81 4.30 -5.26
C LEU A 267 -30.32 4.47 -5.48
N GLU A 268 -31.11 3.74 -4.71
CA GLU A 268 -32.57 3.85 -4.72
C GLU A 268 -33.06 4.52 -3.44
N GLU A 269 -34.21 5.17 -3.53
CA GLU A 269 -34.90 5.76 -2.40
C GLU A 269 -36.29 5.12 -2.33
N ASP A 270 -36.66 4.60 -1.15
CA ASP A 270 -37.98 4.00 -0.96
C ASP A 270 -39.06 5.07 -0.69
N GLU A 271 -40.32 4.62 -0.58
CA GLU A 271 -41.49 5.48 -0.33
C GLU A 271 -41.38 6.29 0.98
N GLN A 272 -40.46 5.91 1.88
CA GLN A 272 -40.26 6.53 3.19
C GLN A 272 -39.04 7.47 3.19
N GLY A 273 -38.37 7.64 2.05
CA GLY A 273 -37.18 8.47 1.90
C GLY A 273 -35.90 7.82 2.43
N LEU A 274 -35.90 6.49 2.67
CA LEU A 274 -34.69 5.77 3.05
C LEU A 274 -33.91 5.41 1.79
N GLN A 275 -32.61 5.69 1.83
CA GLN A 275 -31.72 5.40 0.72
C GLN A 275 -31.08 4.03 0.88
N TRP A 276 -31.13 3.28 -0.21
CA TRP A 276 -30.64 1.93 -0.35
C TRP A 276 -29.58 1.90 -1.45
N LEU A 277 -28.44 1.29 -1.14
CA LEU A 277 -27.38 1.04 -2.08
C LEU A 277 -27.47 -0.41 -2.54
N GLN A 278 -27.63 -0.62 -3.83
CA GLN A 278 -27.50 -1.95 -4.41
C GLN A 278 -26.19 -2.04 -5.17
N LEU A 279 -25.36 -3.00 -4.75
CA LEU A 279 -24.27 -3.52 -5.56
C LEU A 279 -24.91 -4.42 -6.61
N PHE A 280 -24.48 -4.35 -7.87
CA PHE A 280 -25.04 -5.23 -8.91
C PHE A 280 -24.84 -6.71 -8.54
N PRO A 281 -25.89 -7.54 -8.68
CA PRO A 281 -25.72 -8.87 -9.26
C PRO A 281 -26.59 -8.95 -10.52
N SER A 282 -26.11 -8.42 -11.65
CA SER A 282 -26.60 -8.74 -13.01
C SER A 282 -25.97 -7.81 -14.04
N GLU A 283 -25.34 -8.40 -15.06
CA GLU A 283 -25.08 -7.96 -16.46
C GLU A 283 -24.84 -6.46 -16.80
N SER A 284 -24.57 -5.58 -15.84
CA SER A 284 -24.23 -4.20 -16.16
C SER A 284 -22.82 -4.13 -16.74
N GLU A 285 -22.64 -3.25 -17.71
CA GLU A 285 -21.38 -3.09 -18.41
C GLU A 285 -20.22 -2.79 -17.44
N ALA A 286 -20.52 -2.03 -16.38
CA ALA A 286 -19.59 -1.77 -15.30
C ALA A 286 -19.24 -3.01 -14.47
N SER A 287 -20.23 -3.85 -14.12
CA SER A 287 -20.00 -5.08 -13.36
C SER A 287 -19.13 -6.08 -14.13
N ILE A 288 -19.32 -6.16 -15.45
CA ILE A 288 -18.51 -7.01 -16.33
C ILE A 288 -17.06 -6.53 -16.31
N ILE A 289 -16.82 -5.24 -16.52
CA ILE A 289 -15.47 -4.66 -16.47
C ILE A 289 -14.80 -4.90 -15.11
N LEU A 290 -15.51 -4.63 -14.00
CA LEU A 290 -14.98 -4.85 -12.65
C LEU A 290 -14.70 -6.34 -12.39
N SER A 291 -15.53 -7.25 -12.89
CA SER A 291 -15.33 -8.69 -12.74
C SER A 291 -14.10 -9.18 -13.49
N LEU A 292 -13.88 -8.67 -14.72
CA LEU A 292 -12.70 -9.01 -15.53
C LEU A 292 -11.42 -8.41 -14.94
N ALA A 293 -11.51 -7.22 -14.35
CA ALA A 293 -10.40 -6.54 -13.69
C ALA A 293 -10.08 -7.12 -12.30
N LYS A 294 -10.98 -7.93 -11.71
CA LYS A 294 -10.90 -8.39 -10.33
C LYS A 294 -9.63 -9.22 -10.05
N SER A 295 -9.24 -10.10 -10.97
CA SER A 295 -8.08 -10.98 -10.78
C SER A 295 -6.76 -10.21 -10.84
N LYS A 296 -6.65 -9.23 -11.74
CA LYS A 296 -5.40 -8.49 -12.01
C LYS A 296 -5.30 -7.15 -11.29
N GLY A 297 -6.43 -6.63 -10.78
CA GLY A 297 -6.54 -5.24 -10.30
C GLY A 297 -6.45 -4.18 -11.41
N TYR A 298 -6.31 -4.59 -12.67
CA TYR A 298 -6.31 -3.74 -13.84
C TYR A 298 -6.93 -4.48 -15.03
N ILE A 299 -7.26 -3.74 -16.08
CA ILE A 299 -7.72 -4.30 -17.34
C ILE A 299 -7.26 -3.46 -18.52
N THR A 300 -7.10 -4.10 -19.68
CA THR A 300 -6.86 -3.40 -20.95
C THR A 300 -8.16 -3.29 -21.75
N LEU A 301 -8.16 -2.35 -22.70
CA LEU A 301 -9.28 -2.19 -23.62
C LEU A 301 -9.47 -3.46 -24.47
N GLU A 302 -8.35 -4.06 -24.92
CA GLU A 302 -8.31 -5.24 -25.75
C GLU A 302 -8.91 -6.46 -25.04
N GLU A 303 -8.56 -6.67 -23.76
CA GLU A 303 -9.13 -7.76 -22.95
C GLU A 303 -10.65 -7.66 -22.85
N ILE A 304 -11.20 -6.46 -22.61
CA ILE A 304 -12.65 -6.29 -22.54
C ILE A 304 -13.29 -6.57 -23.89
N VAL A 305 -12.71 -6.07 -24.99
CA VAL A 305 -13.24 -6.31 -26.34
C VAL A 305 -13.27 -7.80 -26.66
N ILE A 306 -12.22 -8.54 -26.31
CA ILE A 306 -12.11 -9.99 -26.54
C ILE A 306 -13.14 -10.75 -25.70
N GLU A 307 -13.23 -10.46 -24.40
CA GLU A 307 -14.08 -11.22 -23.47
C GLU A 307 -15.57 -10.90 -23.61
N THR A 308 -15.91 -9.67 -24.01
CA THR A 308 -17.32 -9.21 -24.09
C THR A 308 -17.87 -9.11 -25.51
N GLY A 309 -17.00 -9.13 -26.53
CA GLY A 309 -17.37 -8.87 -27.93
C GLY A 309 -17.81 -7.42 -28.21
N TRP A 310 -17.58 -6.48 -27.29
CA TRP A 310 -17.97 -5.09 -27.49
C TRP A 310 -17.10 -4.37 -28.52
N SER A 311 -17.68 -3.36 -29.18
CA SER A 311 -16.89 -2.46 -30.03
C SER A 311 -15.89 -1.66 -29.19
N GLN A 312 -14.68 -1.42 -29.73
CA GLN A 312 -13.65 -0.59 -29.09
C GLN A 312 -14.18 0.78 -28.62
N LYS A 313 -15.07 1.42 -29.41
CA LYS A 313 -15.69 2.70 -29.06
C LYS A 313 -16.57 2.60 -27.81
N LYS A 314 -17.36 1.52 -27.70
CA LYS A 314 -18.20 1.25 -26.54
C LYS A 314 -17.33 0.98 -25.30
N THR A 315 -16.34 0.09 -25.44
CA THR A 315 -15.41 -0.25 -24.36
C THR A 315 -14.66 0.97 -23.83
N SER A 316 -14.14 1.79 -24.74
CA SER A 316 -13.47 3.05 -24.38
C SER A 316 -14.42 3.98 -23.63
N ALA A 317 -15.65 4.16 -24.12
CA ALA A 317 -16.64 5.01 -23.47
C ALA A 317 -16.97 4.55 -22.04
N GLU A 318 -17.07 3.24 -21.81
CA GLU A 318 -17.34 2.71 -20.47
C GLU A 318 -16.15 2.85 -19.53
N LEU A 319 -14.93 2.54 -19.99
CA LEU A 319 -13.71 2.77 -19.22
C LEU A 319 -13.53 4.24 -18.84
N ASP A 320 -13.91 5.15 -19.74
CA ASP A 320 -13.87 6.59 -19.51
C ASP A 320 -14.79 7.02 -18.35
N LYS A 321 -15.91 6.32 -18.14
CA LYS A 321 -16.79 6.57 -16.98
C LYS A 321 -16.07 6.24 -15.67
N PHE A 322 -15.34 5.13 -15.62
CA PHE A 322 -14.56 4.77 -14.44
C PHE A 322 -13.42 5.75 -14.15
N VAL A 323 -12.75 6.24 -15.19
CA VAL A 323 -11.69 7.26 -15.05
C VAL A 323 -12.28 8.58 -14.55
N LYS A 324 -13.38 9.05 -15.14
CA LYS A 324 -14.09 10.27 -14.70
C LYS A 324 -14.66 10.14 -13.29
N ALA A 325 -14.98 8.92 -12.87
CA ALA A 325 -15.43 8.63 -11.52
C ALA A 325 -14.33 8.60 -10.48
N GLY A 326 -13.06 8.66 -10.89
CA GLY A 326 -11.92 8.45 -10.00
C GLY A 326 -11.77 7.01 -9.51
N CYS A 327 -12.42 6.04 -10.17
CA CYS A 327 -12.39 4.62 -9.80
C CYS A 327 -11.41 3.80 -10.64
N ALA A 328 -10.98 4.34 -11.77
CA ALA A 328 -9.87 3.81 -12.54
C ALA A 328 -8.80 4.88 -12.79
N VAL A 329 -7.54 4.46 -12.82
CA VAL A 329 -6.41 5.27 -13.26
C VAL A 329 -5.96 4.72 -14.61
N MET A 330 -5.99 5.58 -15.63
CA MET A 330 -5.50 5.24 -16.96
C MET A 330 -3.98 5.44 -17.01
N ASP A 331 -3.26 4.39 -17.42
CA ASP A 331 -1.82 4.39 -17.65
C ASP A 331 -1.53 3.91 -19.06
N SER A 332 -0.91 4.76 -19.88
CA SER A 332 -0.64 4.48 -21.28
C SER A 332 0.87 4.26 -21.47
N SER A 333 1.25 3.01 -21.76
CA SER A 333 2.63 2.62 -22.10
C SER A 333 2.72 2.27 -23.59
N TYR A 334 3.79 2.72 -24.25
CA TYR A 334 4.08 2.33 -25.65
C TYR A 334 4.36 0.83 -25.80
N ALA A 335 4.86 0.18 -24.74
CA ALA A 335 5.22 -1.23 -24.75
C ALA A 335 4.05 -2.14 -24.35
N ASP A 336 3.17 -1.69 -23.46
CA ASP A 336 2.16 -2.54 -22.80
C ASP A 336 0.70 -2.18 -23.16
N GLY A 337 0.49 -1.17 -24.00
CA GLY A 337 -0.83 -0.64 -24.32
C GLY A 337 -1.40 0.25 -23.21
N THR A 338 -2.71 0.54 -23.29
CA THR A 338 -3.42 1.37 -22.30
C THR A 338 -4.06 0.47 -21.25
N LYS A 339 -3.60 0.60 -19.99
CA LYS A 339 -4.11 -0.13 -18.83
C LYS A 339 -4.99 0.79 -17.99
N TYR A 340 -6.08 0.23 -17.48
CA TYR A 340 -6.99 0.88 -16.56
C TYR A 340 -6.90 0.16 -15.22
N TYR A 341 -6.20 0.77 -14.27
CA TYR A 341 -6.01 0.24 -12.93
C TYR A 341 -7.19 0.59 -12.05
N PHE A 342 -7.74 -0.37 -11.31
CA PHE A 342 -8.85 -0.16 -10.37
C PHE A 342 -8.35 -0.29 -8.93
N PRO A 343 -7.99 0.81 -8.25
CA PRO A 343 -7.37 0.77 -6.92
C PRO A 343 -8.26 0.14 -5.83
N GLY A 344 -9.57 0.05 -6.09
CA GLY A 344 -10.55 -0.62 -5.23
C GLY A 344 -10.58 -2.14 -5.39
N LEU A 345 -10.03 -2.70 -6.47
CA LEU A 345 -10.08 -4.13 -6.80
C LEU A 345 -8.79 -4.90 -6.53
N THR A 346 -7.68 -4.23 -6.25
CA THR A 346 -6.43 -4.90 -5.85
C THR A 346 -6.54 -5.50 -4.45
N ASP A 347 -7.32 -6.57 -4.33
CA ASP A 347 -7.12 -7.64 -3.38
C ASP A 347 -6.34 -8.71 -4.15
N GLN A 348 -5.06 -8.97 -3.85
CA GLN A 348 -4.36 -10.10 -4.48
C GLN A 348 -4.01 -11.14 -3.43
N GLU A 349 -5.03 -11.94 -3.11
CA GLU A 349 -4.87 -13.39 -3.01
C GLU A 349 -4.79 -13.93 -4.43
N GLU A 350 -3.75 -14.69 -4.78
CA GLU A 350 -3.89 -15.84 -5.68
C GLU A 350 -2.70 -16.80 -5.53
N SER A 351 -3.04 -18.01 -5.02
CA SER A 351 -2.29 -19.27 -4.97
C SER A 351 -1.32 -19.53 -3.81
#